data_AF-A0A9E4GGL3-F1
#
_entry.id   AF-A0A9E4GGL3-F1
#
_cell.length_a   1.000
_cell.length_b   1.000
_cell.length_c   1.000
_cell.angle_alpha   90.00
_cell.angle_beta   90.00
_cell.angle_gamma   90.00
#
_symmetry.space_group_name_H-M   'P 1'
#
loop_
_entity.id
_entity.type
_entity.pdbx_description
1 polymer ?
#
loop_
_entity_poly.entity_id
_entity_poly.type
_entity_poly.pdbx_seq_one_letter_code
_entity_poly.pdbx_strand_id
1 'polypeptide(L)' 'MAGEQQLILDTCALLWLAQGGGKLSQTTLQRIDSAPMVYVLAISGFEIGIKVRKK' A
#
# COMPACT_ATOMS: atom_id res chain seq x y z
N MET A 1 -14.89 21.84 4.74
CA MET A 1 -13.83 20.95 5.28
C MET A 1 -13.53 19.95 4.18
N ALA A 2 -12.39 20.11 3.50
CA ALA A 2 -12.04 19.26 2.36
C ALA A 2 -11.95 17.80 2.86
N GLY A 3 -12.71 16.90 2.24
CA GLY A 3 -12.81 15.51 2.69
C GLY A 3 -11.43 14.87 2.79
N GLU A 4 -11.12 14.29 3.94
CA GLU A 4 -9.92 13.48 4.12
C GLU A 4 -9.96 12.34 3.10
N GLN A 5 -9.01 12.34 2.15
CA GLN A 5 -8.84 11.22 1.24
C GLN A 5 -8.14 10.10 2.01
N GLN A 6 -8.89 9.07 2.38
CA GLN A 6 -8.33 7.84 2.94
C GLN A 6 -7.54 7.10 1.86
N LEU A 7 -6.29 6.73 2.18
CA LEU A 7 -5.40 6.05 1.27
C LEU A 7 -5.34 4.56 1.63
N ILE A 8 -5.58 3.70 0.64
CA ILE A 8 -5.54 2.25 0.78
C ILE A 8 -4.39 1.73 -0.09
N LEU A 9 -3.55 0.86 0.47
CA LEU A 9 -2.57 0.07 -0.29
C LEU A 9 -3.16 -1.30 -0.61
N ASP A 10 -3.18 -1.62 -1.90
CA ASP A 10 -3.50 -2.95 -2.39
C ASP A 10 -2.26 -3.86 -2.39
N THR A 11 -2.40 -5.07 -2.91
CA THR A 11 -1.33 -6.08 -2.93
C THR A 11 -0.11 -5.62 -3.71
N CYS A 12 -0.27 -4.93 -4.84
CA CYS A 12 0.86 -4.43 -5.63
C CYS A 12 1.61 -3.33 -4.89
N ALA A 13 0.88 -2.44 -4.22
CA ALA A 13 1.48 -1.42 -3.37
C ALA A 13 2.21 -2.02 -2.17
N LEU A 14 1.68 -3.08 -1.54
CA LEU A 14 2.39 -3.79 -0.48
C LEU A 14 3.67 -4.48 -0.99
N LEU A 15 3.64 -5.07 -2.18
CA LEU A 15 4.83 -5.65 -2.82
C LEU A 15 5.86 -4.57 -3.16
N TRP A 16 5.42 -3.42 -3.68
CA TRP A 16 6.26 -2.25 -3.90
C TRP A 16 6.96 -1.81 -2.61
N LEU A 17 6.21 -1.70 -1.51
CA LEU A 17 6.76 -1.32 -0.22
C LEU A 17 7.77 -2.35 0.30
N ALA A 18 7.43 -3.64 0.22
CA ALA A 18 8.31 -4.74 0.65
C ALA A 18 9.61 -4.83 -0.17
N GLN A 19 9.61 -4.39 -1.42
CA GLN A 19 10.79 -4.35 -2.30
C GLN A 19 11.66 -3.09 -2.10
N GLY A 20 11.34 -2.24 -1.12
CA GLY A 20 12.12 -1.03 -0.82
C GLY A 20 11.66 0.22 -1.57
N GLY A 21 10.41 0.27 -2.04
CA GLY A 21 9.81 1.53 -2.49
C GLY A 21 10.09 1.95 -3.93
N GLY A 22 10.55 1.02 -4.79
CA GLY A 22 10.73 1.09 -6.25
C GLY A 22 10.38 2.39 -7.00
N LYS A 23 9.56 2.31 -8.05
CA LYS A 23 9.13 3.48 -8.85
C LYS A 23 7.65 3.74 -8.68
N LEU A 24 7.31 4.83 -7.99
CA LEU A 24 6.01 5.49 -8.05
C LEU A 24 6.21 6.94 -8.49
N SER A 25 5.16 7.59 -8.98
CA SER A 25 5.25 9.02 -9.29
C SER A 25 5.50 9.81 -8.02
N GLN A 26 6.24 10.91 -8.13
CA GLN A 26 6.52 11.81 -7.01
C GLN A 26 5.23 12.34 -6.35
N THR A 27 4.19 12.58 -7.15
CA THR A 27 2.87 12.97 -6.66
C THR A 27 2.19 11.88 -5.82
N THR A 28 2.37 10.60 -6.18
CA THR A 28 1.83 9.48 -5.42
C THR A 28 2.59 9.31 -4.12
N LEU A 29 3.93 9.40 -4.16
CA LEU A 29 4.77 9.37 -2.97
C LEU A 29 4.40 10.48 -1.99
N GLN A 30 4.22 11.71 -2.46
CA GLN A 30 3.78 12.84 -1.63
C GLN A 30 2.41 12.59 -1.00
N ARG A 31 1.48 11.96 -1.72
CA ARG A 31 0.16 11.60 -1.15
C ARG A 31 0.27 10.53 -0.08
N ILE A 32 1.14 9.53 -0.26
CA ILE A 32 1.40 8.49 0.74
C ILE A 32 2.05 9.12 1.99
N ASP A 33 3.08 9.94 1.83
CA ASP A 33 3.78 10.61 2.94
C ASP A 33 2.89 11.61 3.70
N SER A 34 1.98 12.27 2.99
CA SER A 34 1.07 13.25 3.60
C SER A 34 -0.19 12.62 4.21
N ALA A 35 -0.41 11.31 4.01
CA ALA A 35 -1.58 10.64 4.54
C ALA A 35 -1.43 10.43 6.06
N PRO A 36 -2.39 10.89 6.89
CA PRO A 36 -2.33 10.68 8.34
C PRO A 36 -2.47 9.20 8.71
N MET A 37 -3.13 8.42 7.85
CA MET A 37 -3.29 6.99 7.99
C MET A 37 -3.32 6.32 6.62
N VAL A 38 -2.69 5.15 6.54
CA VAL A 38 -2.68 4.30 5.36
C VAL A 38 -3.32 2.97 5.75
N TYR A 39 -4.38 2.60 5.04
CA TYR A 39 -5.12 1.37 5.27
C TYR A 39 -4.64 0.27 4.32
N VAL A 40 -4.91 -0.98 4.70
CA VAL A 40 -4.63 -2.16 3.89
C VAL A 40 -5.89 -3.02 3.84
N LEU A 41 -6.27 -3.48 2.64
CA LEU A 41 -7.39 -4.41 2.53
C LEU A 41 -6.99 -5.78 3.10
N ALA A 42 -7.87 -6.37 3.92
CA ALA A 42 -7.64 -7.71 4.48
C ALA A 42 -7.37 -8.76 3.40
N ILE A 43 -8.02 -8.64 2.23
CA ILE A 43 -7.79 -9.54 1.09
C ILE A 43 -6.36 -9.47 0.57
N SER A 44 -5.73 -8.29 0.55
CA SER A 44 -4.33 -8.13 0.14
C SER A 44 -3.37 -8.84 1.09
N GLY A 45 -3.64 -8.80 2.40
CA GLY A 45 -2.91 -9.61 3.38
C GLY A 45 -3.05 -11.11 3.14
N PHE A 46 -4.27 -11.57 2.79
CA PHE A 46 -4.53 -12.97 2.44
C PHE A 46 -3.79 -13.42 1.17
N GLU A 47 -3.80 -12.61 0.11
CA GLU A 47 -3.08 -12.87 -1.14
C GLU A 47 -1.57 -13.03 -0.91
N ILE A 48 -0.97 -12.13 -0.13
CA ILE A 48 0.45 -12.24 0.26
C ILE A 48 0.68 -13.51 1.06
N GLY A 49 -0.18 -13.80 2.05
CA GLY A 49 -0.07 -15.00 2.87
C GLY A 49 -0.06 -16.29 2.05
N ILE A 50 -0.95 -16.41 1.06
CA ILE A 50 -0.94 -17.54 0.12
C ILE A 50 0.35 -17.57 -0.69
N LYS A 51 0.81 -16.42 -1.20
CA LYS A 51 2.00 -16.33 -2.05
C LYS A 51 3.28 -16.76 -1.33
N VAL A 52 3.42 -16.43 -0.04
CA VAL A 52 4.66 -16.68 0.73
C VAL A 52 4.61 -17.96 1.57
N ARG A 53 3.45 -18.61 1.68
CA ARG A 53 3.32 -19.90 2.39
C ARG A 53 4.26 -20.92 1.76
N LYS A 54 5.27 -21.35 2.52
CA LYS A 54 6.13 -22.47 2.15
C LYS A 54 5.35 -23.78 2.34
N LYS A 55 5.57 -24.73 1.43
CA LYS A 55 4.99 -26.09 1.52
C LYS A 55 5.54 -26.84 2.72
#